data_AF-A0A653YJ50-F1
#
_entry.id   AF-A0A653YJ50-F1
#
_cell.length_a   1.000
_cell.length_b   1.000
_cell.length_c   1.000
_cell.angle_alpha   90.00
_cell.angle_beta   90.00
_cell.angle_gamma   90.00
#
_symmetry.space_group_name_H-M   'P 1'
#
loop_
_entity.id
_entity.type
_entity.pdbx_description
1 polymer ?
#
loop_
_entity_poly.entity_id
_entity_poly.type
_entity_poly.pdbx_seq_one_letter_code
_entity_poly.pdbx_strand_id
1 'polypeptide(L)'
;MAKTKPQTYTDPDRGRLVTARFVVAVLMMVVGIAWIAYYYVAVRAGTPVVGEPAPEAGSPAFMADLGDWNYLIGFGLLFLGLIVAAHPSTPLGRGRGVVVGMLGSFLFGLVWICVFYIISDDVSVLPVFDDLGQRNLFVGVAAMAVGFVFATKWE
;
A
#
# COMPACT_ATOMS: atom_id res chain seq x y z
N MET A 1 -49.53 -10.85 -27.18
CA MET A 1 -48.41 -10.19 -26.48
C MET A 1 -47.67 -11.21 -25.63
N ALA A 2 -46.50 -11.68 -26.07
CA ALA A 2 -45.67 -12.59 -25.28
C ALA A 2 -44.92 -11.77 -24.22
N LYS A 3 -45.11 -12.09 -22.94
CA LYS A 3 -44.37 -11.47 -21.84
C LYS A 3 -42.94 -11.99 -21.87
N THR A 4 -41.99 -11.16 -22.32
CA THR A 4 -40.56 -11.42 -22.20
C THR A 4 -40.23 -11.51 -20.71
N LYS A 5 -39.83 -12.69 -20.23
CA LYS A 5 -39.30 -12.83 -18.86
C LYS A 5 -38.11 -11.87 -18.72
N PRO A 6 -38.03 -11.03 -17.68
CA PRO A 6 -36.83 -10.27 -17.43
C PRO A 6 -35.71 -11.28 -17.23
N GLN A 7 -34.77 -11.33 -18.17
CA GLN A 7 -33.54 -12.09 -18.05
C GLN A 7 -32.84 -11.51 -16.81
N THR A 8 -32.94 -12.22 -15.69
CA THR A 8 -32.14 -11.90 -14.52
C THR A 8 -30.70 -12.15 -14.95
N TYR A 9 -29.98 -11.08 -15.29
CA TYR A 9 -28.54 -11.10 -15.51
C TYR A 9 -27.91 -11.60 -14.22
N THR A 10 -27.76 -12.92 -14.13
CA THR A 10 -27.04 -13.58 -13.07
C THR A 10 -25.60 -13.46 -13.49
N ASP A 11 -24.96 -12.41 -12.97
CA ASP A 11 -23.56 -12.10 -13.19
C ASP A 11 -22.72 -13.37 -12.96
N PRO A 12 -22.15 -13.99 -14.02
CA PRO A 12 -21.40 -15.24 -13.90
C PRO A 12 -20.19 -15.10 -12.97
N ASP A 13 -19.75 -13.85 -12.75
CA ASP A 13 -18.60 -13.47 -11.94
C ASP A 13 -18.91 -13.35 -10.44
N ARG A 14 -20.10 -13.75 -9.98
CA ARG A 14 -20.47 -13.72 -8.55
C ARG A 14 -19.81 -14.85 -7.73
N GLY A 15 -18.49 -15.01 -7.88
CA GLY A 15 -17.67 -15.79 -6.95
C GLY A 15 -17.73 -15.22 -5.53
N ARG A 16 -17.38 -16.03 -4.53
CA ARG A 16 -17.38 -15.61 -3.12
C ARG A 16 -16.53 -14.34 -2.95
N LEU A 17 -17.11 -13.31 -2.32
CA LEU A 17 -16.42 -12.03 -2.06
C LEU A 17 -15.33 -12.17 -1.00
N VAL A 18 -15.53 -13.08 -0.04
CA VAL A 18 -14.56 -13.34 1.02
C VAL A 18 -13.93 -14.71 0.79
N THR A 19 -12.69 -14.73 0.32
CA THR A 19 -11.86 -15.93 0.23
C THR A 19 -10.73 -15.86 1.25
N ALA A 20 -10.23 -17.01 1.70
CA ALA A 20 -9.11 -17.04 2.66
C ALA A 20 -7.91 -16.23 2.16
N ARG A 21 -7.59 -16.34 0.86
CA ARG A 21 -6.53 -15.54 0.22
C ARG A 21 -6.81 -14.04 0.26
N PHE A 22 -8.06 -13.63 0.01
CA PHE A 22 -8.42 -12.22 0.08
C PHE A 22 -8.31 -11.67 1.52
N VAL A 23 -8.73 -12.46 2.51
CA VAL A 23 -8.56 -12.10 3.92
C VAL A 23 -7.08 -11.95 4.27
N VAL A 24 -6.24 -12.90 3.88
CA VAL A 24 -4.78 -12.84 4.09
C VAL A 24 -4.20 -11.60 3.42
N ALA A 25 -4.57 -11.31 2.17
CA ALA A 25 -4.11 -10.12 1.46
C ALA A 25 -4.46 -8.82 2.20
N VAL A 26 -5.72 -8.69 2.63
CA VAL A 26 -6.16 -7.52 3.41
C VAL A 26 -5.41 -7.43 4.73
N LEU A 27 -5.20 -8.54 5.44
CA LEU A 27 -4.43 -8.56 6.68
C LEU A 27 -2.99 -8.09 6.45
N MET A 28 -2.33 -8.53 5.38
CA MET A 28 -0.98 -8.07 5.03
C MET A 28 -0.96 -6.56 4.81
N MET A 29 -1.92 -6.02 4.06
CA MET A 29 -2.02 -4.57 3.83
C MET A 29 -2.23 -3.80 5.14
N VAL A 30 -3.17 -4.24 5.97
CA VAL A 30 -3.49 -3.58 7.25
C VAL A 30 -2.32 -3.66 8.21
N VAL A 31 -1.66 -4.82 8.33
CA VAL A 31 -0.47 -4.98 9.18
C VAL A 31 0.68 -4.13 8.66
N GLY A 32 0.88 -4.03 7.35
CA GLY A 32 1.92 -3.17 6.76
C GLY A 32 1.70 -1.70 7.08
N ILE A 33 0.46 -1.21 6.94
CA ILE A 33 0.08 0.17 7.29
C ILE A 33 0.24 0.40 8.79
N ALA A 34 -0.26 -0.52 9.62
CA ALA A 34 -0.13 -0.43 11.07
C ALA A 34 1.34 -0.44 11.53
N TRP A 35 2.19 -1.22 10.86
CA TRP A 35 3.63 -1.26 11.12
C TRP A 35 4.28 0.11 10.88
N ILE A 36 4.01 0.73 9.72
CA ILE A 36 4.54 2.06 9.38
C ILE A 36 4.02 3.09 10.38
N ALA A 37 2.71 3.10 10.65
CA ALA A 37 2.11 4.07 11.55
C ALA A 37 2.64 3.94 12.98
N TYR A 38 2.79 2.71 13.48
CA TYR A 38 3.33 2.46 14.80
C TYR A 38 4.81 2.83 14.90
N TYR A 39 5.63 2.47 13.91
CA TYR A 39 7.02 2.88 13.85
C TYR A 39 7.14 4.42 13.88
N TYR A 40 6.41 5.10 12.99
CA TYR A 40 6.47 6.55 12.84
C TYR A 40 6.07 7.30 14.11
N VAL A 41 4.99 6.86 14.78
CA VAL A 41 4.40 7.59 15.91
C VAL A 41 5.02 7.21 17.25
N ALA A 42 5.42 5.96 17.44
CA ALA A 42 5.74 5.43 18.77
C ALA A 42 7.20 4.99 18.94
N VAL A 43 7.93 4.70 17.86
CA VAL A 43 9.26 4.07 17.95
C VAL A 43 10.36 4.97 17.39
N ARG A 44 10.09 5.66 16.29
CA ARG A 44 11.03 6.55 15.61
C ARG A 44 11.61 7.58 16.60
N ALA A 45 12.93 7.67 16.64
CA ALA A 45 13.61 8.78 17.30
C ALA A 45 13.37 10.08 16.52
N GLY A 46 13.03 11.17 17.22
CA GLY A 46 12.81 12.47 16.61
C GLY A 46 14.03 12.98 15.81
N THR A 47 13.84 14.05 15.05
CA THR A 47 14.94 14.71 14.36
C THR A 47 15.93 15.32 15.37
N PRO A 48 17.24 15.05 15.26
CA PRO A 48 18.22 15.65 16.17
C PRO A 48 18.23 17.17 16.05
N VAL A 49 18.08 17.88 17.17
CA VAL A 49 18.16 19.34 17.25
C VAL A 49 19.55 19.75 17.73
N VAL A 50 20.20 20.66 17.01
CA VAL A 50 21.54 21.16 17.36
C VAL A 50 21.50 21.81 18.73
N GLY A 51 22.28 21.27 19.68
CA GLY A 51 22.36 21.77 21.06
C GLY A 51 21.49 21.03 22.06
N GLU A 52 20.67 20.07 21.63
CA GLU A 52 19.89 19.20 22.50
C GLU A 52 20.49 17.78 22.54
N PRO A 53 20.28 17.02 23.64
CA PRO A 53 20.63 15.60 23.68
C PRO A 53 19.89 14.85 22.56
N ALA A 54 20.53 13.83 22.02
CA ALA A 54 19.94 13.03 20.94
C ALA A 54 18.59 12.45 21.40
N PRO A 55 17.51 12.62 20.61
CA PRO A 55 16.20 12.11 20.98
C PRO A 55 16.24 10.59 21.10
N GLU A 56 15.74 10.08 22.22
CA GLU A 56 15.70 8.64 22.47
C GLU A 56 14.58 8.00 21.64
N ALA A 57 14.89 6.85 21.03
CA ALA A 57 13.89 6.04 20.35
C ALA A 57 12.90 5.42 21.34
N GLY A 58 11.66 5.27 20.91
CA GLY A 58 10.64 4.61 21.72
C GLY A 58 10.80 3.09 21.78
N SER A 59 9.97 2.44 22.60
CA SER A 59 9.91 0.98 22.67
C SER A 59 9.00 0.40 21.58
N PRO A 60 9.27 -0.79 21.04
CA PRO A 60 10.29 -1.76 21.47
C PRO A 60 11.66 -1.56 20.77
N ALA A 61 12.74 -1.85 21.51
CA ALA A 61 14.12 -1.63 21.07
C ALA A 61 14.46 -2.33 19.74
N PHE A 62 14.00 -3.56 19.52
CA PHE A 62 14.25 -4.26 18.26
C PHE A 62 13.72 -3.47 17.06
N MET A 63 12.59 -2.78 17.20
CA MET A 63 11.97 -2.03 16.12
C MET A 63 12.68 -0.69 15.94
N ALA A 64 13.18 -0.08 17.01
CA ALA A 64 14.04 1.09 16.95
C ALA A 64 15.37 0.79 16.23
N ASP A 65 16.00 -0.34 16.56
CA ASP A 65 17.28 -0.76 15.99
C ASP A 65 17.22 -1.01 14.47
N LEU A 66 16.04 -1.34 13.94
CA LEU A 66 15.82 -1.48 12.49
C LEU A 66 15.87 -0.14 11.75
N GLY A 67 15.58 0.99 12.41
CA GLY A 67 15.54 2.31 11.79
C GLY A 67 14.67 2.35 10.53
N ASP A 68 15.19 2.93 9.44
CA ASP A 68 14.47 3.06 8.16
C ASP A 68 14.04 1.72 7.53
N TRP A 69 14.63 0.59 7.93
CA TRP A 69 14.21 -0.73 7.43
C TRP A 69 12.76 -1.06 7.78
N ASN A 70 12.20 -0.42 8.81
CA ASN A 70 10.78 -0.53 9.13
C ASN A 70 9.88 -0.08 7.98
N TYR A 71 10.28 0.94 7.23
CA TYR A 71 9.52 1.38 6.05
C TYR A 71 9.56 0.34 4.94
N LEU A 72 10.71 -0.31 4.72
CA LEU A 72 10.81 -1.37 3.73
C LEU A 72 9.90 -2.56 4.11
N ILE A 73 9.86 -2.94 5.38
CA ILE A 73 8.99 -4.02 5.87
C ILE A 73 7.52 -3.62 5.70
N GLY A 74 7.15 -2.43 6.15
CA GLY A 74 5.77 -1.95 6.09
C GLY A 74 5.24 -1.80 4.66
N PHE A 75 5.97 -1.07 3.80
CA PHE A 75 5.59 -0.90 2.39
C PHE A 75 5.71 -2.21 1.62
N GLY A 76 6.74 -3.02 1.90
CA GLY A 76 6.89 -4.35 1.31
C GLY A 76 5.70 -5.25 1.60
N LEU A 77 5.23 -5.27 2.85
CA LEU A 77 4.05 -6.06 3.24
C LEU A 77 2.77 -5.51 2.61
N LEU A 78 2.63 -4.18 2.52
CA LEU A 78 1.51 -3.52 1.83
C LEU A 78 1.44 -3.90 0.35
N PHE A 79 2.54 -3.74 -0.37
CA PHE A 79 2.61 -4.06 -1.81
C PHE A 79 2.50 -5.55 -2.07
N LEU A 80 3.10 -6.39 -1.22
CA LEU A 80 2.93 -7.84 -1.32
C LEU A 80 1.47 -8.25 -1.08
N GLY A 81 0.79 -7.63 -0.13
CA GLY A 81 -0.65 -7.82 0.09
C GLY A 81 -1.47 -7.48 -1.17
N LEU A 82 -1.16 -6.38 -1.84
CA LEU A 82 -1.79 -6.02 -3.12
C LEU A 82 -1.47 -7.02 -4.25
N ILE A 83 -0.23 -7.51 -4.35
CA ILE A 83 0.15 -8.54 -5.32
C ILE A 83 -0.63 -9.85 -5.06
N VAL A 84 -0.77 -10.26 -3.80
CA VAL A 84 -1.59 -11.43 -3.43
C VAL A 84 -3.06 -11.20 -3.76
N ALA A 85 -3.56 -9.97 -3.59
CA ALA A 85 -4.90 -9.56 -3.99
C ALA A 85 -5.12 -9.48 -5.51
N ALA A 86 -4.07 -9.55 -6.33
CA ALA A 86 -4.21 -9.64 -7.78
C ALA A 86 -4.56 -11.06 -8.26
N HIS A 87 -4.57 -12.06 -7.38
CA HIS A 87 -4.88 -13.43 -7.79
C HIS A 87 -6.36 -13.59 -8.21
N PRO A 88 -6.67 -14.32 -9.30
CA PRO A 88 -8.05 -14.60 -9.78
C PRO A 88 -9.05 -15.20 -8.78
N SER A 89 -8.57 -15.72 -7.64
CA SER A 89 -9.42 -16.29 -6.60
C SER A 89 -9.88 -15.25 -5.58
N THR A 90 -9.44 -14.00 -5.74
CA THR A 90 -9.81 -12.86 -4.90
C THR A 90 -10.72 -11.95 -5.69
N PRO A 91 -11.53 -11.09 -5.04
CA PRO A 91 -12.38 -10.14 -5.74
C PRO A 91 -11.62 -9.12 -6.58
N LEU A 92 -10.45 -8.68 -6.12
CA LEU A 92 -9.62 -7.69 -6.82
C LEU A 92 -8.89 -8.28 -8.03
N GLY A 93 -8.61 -9.58 -8.02
CA GLY A 93 -7.93 -10.25 -9.13
C GLY A 93 -8.84 -10.83 -10.22
N ARG A 94 -10.15 -10.61 -10.17
CA ARG A 94 -11.11 -11.17 -11.15
C ARG A 94 -12.12 -10.14 -11.65
N GLY A 95 -12.58 -10.31 -12.89
CA GLY A 95 -13.59 -9.46 -13.51
C GLY A 95 -13.22 -7.97 -13.39
N ARG A 96 -14.16 -7.16 -12.88
CA ARG A 96 -14.02 -5.69 -12.77
C ARG A 96 -13.03 -5.24 -11.68
N GLY A 97 -12.66 -6.12 -10.74
CA GLY A 97 -11.73 -5.79 -9.65
C GLY A 97 -10.33 -5.48 -10.15
N VAL A 98 -9.91 -6.11 -11.25
CA VAL A 98 -8.58 -5.96 -11.83
C VAL A 98 -8.33 -4.52 -12.27
N VAL A 99 -9.31 -3.91 -12.93
CA VAL A 99 -9.22 -2.53 -13.41
C VAL A 99 -9.11 -1.55 -12.23
N VAL A 100 -9.87 -1.77 -11.16
CA VAL A 100 -9.81 -0.94 -9.95
C VAL A 100 -8.44 -1.08 -9.28
N GLY A 101 -7.91 -2.31 -9.17
CA GLY A 101 -6.57 -2.56 -8.62
C GLY A 101 -5.45 -1.92 -9.45
N MET A 102 -5.52 -2.08 -10.78
CA MET A 102 -4.57 -1.50 -11.74
C MET A 102 -4.56 0.03 -11.70
N LEU A 103 -5.71 0.67 -11.93
CA LEU A 103 -5.80 2.13 -11.93
C LEU A 103 -5.50 2.71 -10.55
N GLY A 104 -5.98 2.07 -9.48
CA GLY A 104 -5.74 2.53 -8.12
C GLY A 104 -4.26 2.54 -7.76
N SER A 105 -3.52 1.49 -8.09
CA SER A 105 -2.08 1.42 -7.80
C SER A 105 -1.24 2.36 -8.68
N PHE A 106 -1.56 2.51 -9.97
CA PHE A 106 -0.89 3.49 -10.83
C PHE A 106 -1.14 4.93 -10.40
N LEU A 107 -2.39 5.28 -10.12
CA LEU A 107 -2.74 6.62 -9.65
C LEU A 107 -2.12 6.91 -8.29
N PHE A 108 -2.14 5.94 -7.36
CA PHE A 108 -1.46 6.08 -6.07
C PHE A 108 0.04 6.32 -6.25
N GLY A 109 0.72 5.50 -7.07
CA GLY A 109 2.15 5.65 -7.32
C GLY A 109 2.50 6.99 -7.97
N LEU A 110 1.70 7.43 -8.96
CA LEU A 110 1.88 8.73 -9.62
C LEU A 110 1.65 9.90 -8.65
N VAL A 111 0.55 9.89 -7.90
CA VAL A 111 0.25 10.93 -6.92
C VAL A 111 1.35 10.99 -5.86
N TRP A 112 1.85 9.84 -5.39
CA TRP A 112 2.92 9.78 -4.41
C TRP A 112 4.19 10.51 -4.87
N ILE A 113 4.68 10.19 -6.08
CA ILE A 113 5.87 10.86 -6.63
C ILE A 113 5.61 12.33 -6.92
N CYS A 114 4.43 12.69 -7.42
CA CYS A 114 4.08 14.09 -7.68
C CYS A 114 4.08 14.91 -6.39
N VAL A 115 3.51 14.37 -5.31
CA VAL A 115 3.54 15.01 -3.98
C VAL A 115 5.00 15.17 -3.52
N PHE A 116 5.82 14.12 -3.57
CA PHE A 116 7.23 14.20 -3.20
C PHE A 116 7.99 15.32 -3.93
N TYR A 117 7.76 15.47 -5.24
CA TYR A 117 8.41 16.52 -6.03
C TYR A 117 7.89 17.92 -5.73
N ILE A 118 6.63 18.08 -5.31
CA ILE A 118 6.09 19.39 -4.91
C ILE A 118 6.70 19.86 -3.58
N ILE A 119 6.96 18.93 -2.66
CA ILE A 119 7.49 19.22 -1.32
C ILE A 119 8.99 18.94 -1.19
N SER A 120 9.71 18.76 -2.30
CA SER A 120 11.12 18.35 -2.25
C SER A 120 12.03 19.37 -1.57
N ASP A 121 11.62 20.63 -1.56
CA ASP A 121 12.36 21.72 -0.90
C ASP A 121 12.21 21.70 0.63
N ASP A 122 11.09 21.16 1.14
CA ASP A 122 10.85 20.96 2.57
C ASP A 122 10.00 19.71 2.83
N VAL A 123 10.70 18.58 2.93
CA VAL A 123 10.06 17.27 3.16
C VAL A 123 9.56 17.09 4.59
N SER A 124 9.90 17.99 5.52
CA SER A 124 9.49 17.91 6.92
C SER A 124 8.00 18.19 7.14
N VAL A 125 7.33 18.75 6.12
CA VAL A 125 5.91 19.13 6.17
C VAL A 125 4.98 17.91 6.17
N LEU A 126 5.39 16.80 5.54
CA LEU A 126 4.57 15.59 5.45
C LEU A 126 5.17 14.42 6.24
N PRO A 127 4.40 13.81 7.14
CA PRO A 127 4.82 12.60 7.84
C PRO A 127 5.23 11.49 6.87
N VAL A 128 6.22 10.69 7.26
CA VAL A 128 6.82 9.58 6.48
C VAL A 128 7.70 10.05 5.33
N PHE A 129 7.39 11.17 4.67
CA PHE A 129 8.20 11.67 3.55
C PHE A 129 9.57 12.18 4.00
N ASP A 130 9.64 12.72 5.21
CA ASP A 130 10.85 13.21 5.88
C ASP A 130 11.94 12.13 6.02
N ASP A 131 11.57 10.95 6.50
CA ASP A 131 12.50 9.83 6.71
C ASP A 131 12.88 9.14 5.41
N LEU A 132 11.96 9.09 4.44
CA LEU A 132 12.22 8.38 3.19
C LEU A 132 13.18 9.16 2.28
N GLY A 133 13.15 10.50 2.31
CA GLY A 133 13.97 11.34 1.42
C GLY A 133 13.85 10.88 -0.04
N GLN A 134 14.99 10.58 -0.70
CA GLN A 134 14.99 10.08 -2.08
C GLN A 134 14.29 8.72 -2.26
N ARG A 135 14.15 7.91 -1.19
CA ARG A 135 13.51 6.60 -1.25
C ARG A 135 11.99 6.67 -1.49
N ASN A 136 11.38 7.85 -1.36
CA ASN A 136 10.00 8.08 -1.80
C ASN A 136 9.78 7.70 -3.28
N LEU A 137 10.80 7.88 -4.13
CA LEU A 137 10.75 7.45 -5.53
C LEU A 137 10.61 5.93 -5.67
N PHE A 138 11.30 5.16 -4.81
CA PHE A 138 11.18 3.70 -4.82
C PHE A 138 9.77 3.24 -4.43
N VAL A 139 9.14 3.90 -3.45
CA VAL A 139 7.76 3.58 -3.03
C VAL A 139 6.78 3.83 -4.18
N GLY A 140 6.88 4.97 -4.84
CA GLY A 140 6.05 5.30 -5.99
C GLY A 140 6.23 4.33 -7.16
N VAL A 141 7.49 4.00 -7.50
CA VAL A 141 7.80 3.02 -8.56
C VAL A 141 7.32 1.62 -8.20
N ALA A 142 7.46 1.19 -6.94
CA ALA A 142 6.97 -0.09 -6.47
C ALA A 142 5.43 -0.17 -6.56
N ALA A 143 4.71 0.89 -6.18
CA ALA A 143 3.27 0.96 -6.36
C ALA A 143 2.86 0.83 -7.83
N MET A 144 3.57 1.49 -8.74
CA MET A 144 3.34 1.34 -10.18
C MET A 144 3.65 -0.09 -10.67
N ALA A 145 4.69 -0.75 -10.14
CA ALA A 145 4.99 -2.15 -10.45
C ALA A 145 3.84 -3.09 -10.07
N VAL A 146 3.18 -2.85 -8.93
CA VAL A 146 1.97 -3.58 -8.53
C VAL A 146 0.83 -3.37 -9.53
N GLY A 147 0.69 -2.17 -10.10
CA GLY A 147 -0.29 -1.89 -11.16
C GLY A 147 -0.11 -2.77 -12.40
N PHE A 148 1.14 -3.02 -12.81
CA PHE A 148 1.42 -3.97 -13.88
C PHE A 148 1.03 -5.40 -13.51
N VAL A 149 1.21 -5.83 -12.25
CA VAL A 149 0.77 -7.16 -11.80
C VAL A 149 -0.73 -7.32 -12.02
N PHE A 150 -1.54 -6.33 -11.66
CA PHE A 150 -2.98 -6.34 -11.98
C PHE A 150 -3.24 -6.34 -13.49
N ALA A 151 -2.52 -5.53 -14.26
CA ALA A 151 -2.68 -5.48 -15.72
C ALA A 151 -2.49 -6.86 -16.39
N THR A 152 -1.59 -7.71 -15.88
CA THR A 152 -1.40 -9.08 -16.41
C THR A 152 -2.55 -10.05 -16.16
N LYS A 153 -3.54 -9.66 -15.36
CA LYS A 153 -4.70 -10.49 -14.98
C LYS A 153 -5.98 -10.02 -15.64
N TRP A 154 -5.87 -9.16 -16.66
CA TRP A 154 -6.99 -8.48 -17.30
C TRP A 154 -7.67 -9.31 -18.41
N GLU A 155 -7.66 -10.63 -18.29
CA GLU A 155 -8.30 -11.57 -19.23
C GLU A 155 -9.30 -12.46 -18.47
#